data_AF-A0A0K8SEH4-F1
#
_entry.id   AF-A0A0K8SEH4-F1
#
_cell.length_a   1.000
_cell.length_b   1.000
_cell.length_c   1.000
_cell.angle_alpha   90.00
_cell.angle_beta   90.00
_cell.angle_gamma   90.00
#
_symmetry.space_group_name_H-M   'P 1'
#
loop_
_entity.id
_entity.type
_entity.pdbx_description
1 polymer ?
#
loop_
_entity_poly.entity_id
_entity_poly.type
_entity_poly.pdbx_seq_one_letter_code
_entity_poly.pdbx_strand_id
1 'polypeptide(L)'
;MLQSSLLSYLIKSNGTTMETTDFMNFLNSTLQFKIPGSQTNPSSIRDILKPMVSETGYPLINVARNQETLSMLKSSFMALNSPKRNSYYETTNLKNVVNWLIPVSAVLWTNPTPQTPSIYFIDPGTSNVQVSLAGTFPVNGWALLNLEGKGMMRVNYDVVSWMLFRDNGMAFSPATRAKLVSDAFATAEAATADSSWITTLGFLTYLDNETELAPWQAALGGMRRMWSWIYETNNKTLTGSFVTYWEDRLMKVYNKLGTQGNNDGRNDPLRREVVAAMCDLGVTSCTTNLTSQYQNMVNQISKPSTDLFSVVVCNGLKGITTEQQWTSVYQLYVKSGKWYSQSLMNSHYGFLACPASSTPINTYLNIVLLKTQSMMFQADQVVPAVKAILDRPEHVDTVLSFFVQNQAALNITEDLQVEIVKEIGQRMSTANQVLMLQSLNNSTRALSPTLASAIVKAAAMGTKKAAWIAQVQDDVARGLVGATPTIPPTGGTTATTTQPTGPTGPTGPTTSTTPAPSTTSKPGSASTFAVSAVTLVMAFCLVKITQ
;
A
#
# COMPACT_ATOMS: atom_id res chain seq x y z
N MET A 1 -9.73 22.57 -21.38
CA MET A 1 -9.73 23.65 -20.38
C MET A 1 -8.54 23.52 -19.42
N LEU A 2 -8.46 22.48 -18.59
CA LEU A 2 -7.37 22.35 -17.59
C LEU A 2 -5.95 22.33 -18.18
N GLN A 3 -5.72 21.62 -19.30
CA GLN A 3 -4.39 21.60 -19.95
C GLN A 3 -3.94 23.02 -20.36
N SER A 4 -4.88 23.84 -20.85
CA SER A 4 -4.62 25.24 -21.19
C SER A 4 -4.36 26.07 -19.93
N SER A 5 -5.12 25.88 -18.85
CA SER A 5 -4.87 26.54 -17.57
C SER A 5 -3.48 26.19 -17.02
N LEU A 6 -3.09 24.91 -17.07
CA LEU A 6 -1.78 24.47 -16.61
C LEU A 6 -0.65 25.08 -17.44
N LEU A 7 -0.78 25.09 -18.77
CA LEU A 7 0.19 25.73 -19.64
C LEU A 7 0.33 27.22 -19.32
N SER A 8 -0.79 27.93 -19.10
CA SER A 8 -0.78 29.33 -18.68
C SER A 8 -0.09 29.54 -17.34
N TYR A 9 -0.28 28.63 -16.37
CA TYR A 9 0.44 28.69 -15.09
C TYR A 9 1.95 28.54 -15.29
N LEU A 10 2.37 27.53 -16.07
CA LEU A 10 3.78 27.26 -16.35
C LEU A 10 4.46 28.44 -17.06
N ILE A 11 3.79 29.05 -18.04
CA ILE A 11 4.27 30.26 -18.72
C ILE A 11 4.40 31.42 -17.73
N LYS A 12 3.39 31.64 -16.88
CA LYS A 12 3.37 32.73 -15.89
C LYS A 12 4.45 32.58 -14.82
N SER A 13 4.78 31.35 -14.45
CA SER A 13 5.75 31.01 -13.42
C SER A 13 7.13 30.63 -13.98
N ASN A 14 7.42 30.98 -15.24
CA ASN A 14 8.72 30.69 -15.84
C ASN A 14 9.86 31.41 -15.11
N GLY A 15 10.90 30.65 -14.72
CA GLY A 15 12.06 31.19 -14.00
C GLY A 15 11.81 31.56 -12.53
N THR A 16 10.64 31.22 -11.98
CA THR A 16 10.31 31.48 -10.56
C THR A 16 10.15 30.19 -9.76
N THR A 17 10.22 30.31 -8.43
CA THR A 17 9.84 29.21 -7.53
C THR A 17 8.32 29.15 -7.42
N MET A 18 7.74 27.95 -7.56
CA MET A 18 6.29 27.75 -7.48
C MET A 18 5.90 27.17 -6.13
N GLU A 19 5.06 27.85 -5.37
CA GLU A 19 4.49 27.28 -4.15
C GLU A 19 3.11 26.65 -4.40
N THR A 20 2.77 25.66 -3.58
CA THR A 20 1.45 25.00 -3.63
C THR A 20 0.29 26.01 -3.48
N THR A 21 0.46 27.04 -2.66
CA THR A 21 -0.52 28.12 -2.49
C THR A 21 -0.73 28.92 -3.77
N ASP A 22 0.35 29.24 -4.50
CA ASP A 22 0.27 30.01 -5.75
C ASP A 22 -0.49 29.24 -6.83
N PHE A 23 -0.24 27.93 -6.94
CA PHE A 23 -0.96 27.07 -7.87
C PHE A 23 -2.44 26.98 -7.54
N MET A 24 -2.81 26.81 -6.27
CA MET A 24 -4.23 26.78 -5.85
C MET A 24 -4.94 28.11 -6.13
N ASN A 25 -4.29 29.24 -5.86
CA ASN A 25 -4.83 30.57 -6.17
C ASN A 25 -5.00 30.77 -7.68
N PHE A 26 -4.02 30.33 -8.47
CA PHE A 26 -4.10 30.38 -9.93
C PHE A 26 -5.28 29.56 -10.45
N LEU A 27 -5.42 28.30 -10.03
CA LEU A 27 -6.54 27.45 -10.41
C LEU A 27 -7.87 28.09 -10.06
N ASN A 28 -7.97 28.67 -8.86
CA ASN A 28 -9.19 29.33 -8.43
C ASN A 28 -9.57 30.56 -9.28
N SER A 29 -8.58 31.31 -9.75
CA SER A 29 -8.80 32.47 -10.63
C SER A 29 -9.12 32.10 -12.09
N THR A 30 -8.70 30.92 -12.53
CA THR A 30 -8.75 30.51 -13.95
C THR A 30 -9.90 29.55 -14.24
N LEU A 31 -10.31 28.75 -13.27
CA LEU A 31 -11.41 27.80 -13.40
C LEU A 31 -12.65 28.37 -12.70
N GLN A 32 -13.71 28.62 -13.46
CA GLN A 32 -15.01 28.89 -12.86
C GLN A 32 -15.54 27.59 -12.25
N PHE A 33 -15.52 27.50 -10.93
CA PHE A 33 -15.96 26.33 -10.18
C PHE A 33 -17.37 26.58 -9.63
N LYS A 34 -18.35 25.82 -10.11
CA LYS A 34 -19.70 25.76 -9.53
C LYS A 34 -20.04 24.30 -9.29
N ILE A 35 -20.50 23.96 -8.09
CA ILE A 35 -21.00 22.63 -7.78
C ILE A 35 -22.50 22.59 -8.03
N PRO A 36 -23.01 21.76 -8.95
CA PRO A 36 -24.43 21.53 -9.07
C PRO A 36 -24.98 20.93 -7.76
N GLY A 37 -25.95 21.58 -7.13
CA GLY A 37 -26.72 21.02 -6.02
C GLY A 37 -26.10 21.08 -4.61
N SER A 38 -24.93 21.70 -4.40
CA SER A 38 -24.41 21.94 -3.04
C SER A 38 -25.10 23.16 -2.41
N GLN A 39 -25.68 23.00 -1.22
CA GLN A 39 -26.27 24.12 -0.47
C GLN A 39 -25.21 25.04 0.14
N THR A 40 -24.01 24.53 0.36
CA THR A 40 -22.92 25.27 1.01
C THR A 40 -22.03 26.01 0.02
N ASN A 41 -22.03 25.62 -1.27
CA ASN A 41 -21.16 26.15 -2.33
C ASN A 41 -19.74 26.40 -1.82
N PRO A 42 -18.78 25.47 -1.94
CA PRO A 42 -17.38 25.86 -1.74
C PRO A 42 -17.11 27.07 -2.62
N SER A 43 -16.64 28.14 -2.00
CA SER A 43 -16.42 29.42 -2.67
C SER A 43 -15.33 29.33 -3.74
N SER A 44 -14.58 28.22 -3.77
CA SER A 44 -13.39 28.03 -4.56
C SER A 44 -13.00 26.56 -4.74
N ILE A 45 -12.29 26.23 -5.83
CA ILE A 45 -11.57 24.94 -5.98
C ILE A 45 -10.52 24.76 -4.87
N ARG A 46 -10.04 25.86 -4.30
CA ARG A 46 -9.09 25.88 -3.19
C ARG A 46 -9.67 25.25 -1.93
N ASP A 47 -10.96 25.42 -1.65
CA ASP A 47 -11.62 24.83 -0.47
C ASP A 47 -11.66 23.30 -0.54
N ILE A 48 -11.62 22.73 -1.73
CA ILE A 48 -11.53 21.27 -1.95
C ILE A 48 -10.09 20.79 -1.90
N LEU A 49 -9.17 21.50 -2.57
CA LEU A 49 -7.78 21.08 -2.70
C LEU A 49 -6.96 21.26 -1.42
N LYS A 50 -7.16 22.35 -0.68
CA LYS A 50 -6.38 22.70 0.51
C LYS A 50 -6.32 21.57 1.55
N PRO A 51 -7.46 21.00 2.00
CA PRO A 51 -7.42 19.91 2.97
C PRO A 51 -6.65 18.69 2.41
N MET A 52 -6.87 18.35 1.15
CA MET A 52 -6.25 17.19 0.48
C MET A 52 -4.72 17.26 0.37
N VAL A 53 -4.15 18.48 0.32
CA VAL A 53 -2.69 18.69 0.24
C VAL A 53 -2.04 19.00 1.58
N SER A 54 -2.83 19.42 2.58
CA SER A 54 -2.31 19.91 3.87
C SER A 54 -2.49 18.91 5.00
N GLU A 55 -3.47 18.00 4.89
CA GLU A 55 -3.80 17.04 5.94
C GLU A 55 -3.32 15.62 5.59
N THR A 56 -2.95 14.84 6.61
CA THR A 56 -2.48 13.46 6.42
C THR A 56 -3.64 12.48 6.32
N GLY A 57 -3.53 11.53 5.39
CA GLY A 57 -4.56 10.52 5.15
C GLY A 57 -5.51 10.92 4.04
N TYR A 58 -6.61 10.18 3.91
CA TYR A 58 -7.65 10.46 2.91
C TYR A 58 -9.00 9.89 3.37
N PRO A 59 -10.12 10.21 2.70
CA PRO A 59 -11.43 9.73 3.08
C PRO A 59 -11.65 8.27 2.71
N LEU A 60 -12.29 7.54 3.62
CA LEU A 60 -12.97 6.29 3.33
C LEU A 60 -14.48 6.55 3.34
N ILE A 61 -15.17 6.10 2.28
CA ILE A 61 -16.62 6.13 2.18
C ILE A 61 -17.13 4.71 2.40
N ASN A 62 -17.83 4.46 3.52
CA ASN A 62 -18.52 3.21 3.77
C ASN A 62 -19.91 3.28 3.15
N VAL A 63 -20.20 2.30 2.31
CA VAL A 63 -21.41 2.24 1.49
C VAL A 63 -22.27 1.11 2.00
N ALA A 64 -23.47 1.45 2.45
CA ALA A 64 -24.47 0.49 2.85
C ALA A 64 -25.72 0.65 1.98
N ARG A 65 -26.18 -0.47 1.45
CA ARG A 65 -27.40 -0.55 0.66
C ARG A 65 -28.57 -0.94 1.54
N ASN A 66 -29.58 -0.09 1.53
CA ASN A 66 -30.91 -0.39 2.06
C ASN A 66 -31.88 -0.49 0.88
N GLN A 67 -33.02 -1.15 1.06
CA GLN A 67 -33.98 -1.49 -0.01
C GLN A 67 -34.09 -0.43 -1.12
N GLU A 68 -34.29 0.84 -0.76
CA GLU A 68 -34.45 1.97 -1.71
C GLU A 68 -33.40 3.08 -1.55
N THR A 69 -32.42 2.93 -0.65
CA THR A 69 -31.45 4.00 -0.35
C THR A 69 -30.01 3.49 -0.32
N LEU A 70 -29.10 4.34 -0.78
CA LEU A 70 -27.66 4.16 -0.64
C LEU A 70 -27.15 5.10 0.46
N SER A 71 -26.66 4.55 1.57
CA SER A 71 -26.03 5.32 2.63
C SER A 71 -24.52 5.41 2.38
N MET A 72 -23.97 6.62 2.46
CA MET A 72 -22.55 6.91 2.31
C MET A 72 -22.04 7.54 3.62
N LEU A 73 -21.34 6.75 4.43
CA LEU A 73 -20.75 7.18 5.70
C LEU A 73 -19.26 7.47 5.53
N LYS A 74 -18.88 8.73 5.75
CA LYS A 74 -17.50 9.21 5.71
C LYS A 74 -16.73 8.79 6.96
N SER A 75 -15.47 8.36 6.79
CA SER A 75 -14.47 8.17 7.86
C SER A 75 -13.07 8.57 7.40
N SER A 76 -12.12 8.77 8.31
CA SER A 76 -10.70 9.00 7.96
C SER A 76 -9.98 7.68 7.76
N PHE A 77 -9.04 7.65 6.83
CA PHE A 77 -8.27 6.45 6.48
C PHE A 77 -6.80 6.80 6.26
N MET A 78 -5.91 5.99 6.84
CA MET A 78 -4.47 6.21 6.72
C MET A 78 -3.68 4.91 6.66
N ALA A 79 -2.54 4.93 5.95
CA ALA A 79 -1.56 3.86 6.02
C ALA A 79 -0.67 4.07 7.25
N LEU A 80 -0.46 3.02 8.04
CA LEU A 80 0.36 3.09 9.25
C LEU A 80 1.85 2.84 8.98
N ASN A 81 2.16 2.05 7.96
CA ASN A 81 3.53 1.75 7.54
C ASN A 81 3.72 2.10 6.05
N SER A 82 4.71 2.93 5.73
CA SER A 82 4.96 3.43 4.36
C SER A 82 5.79 2.57 3.39
N PRO A 83 6.30 1.35 3.69
CA PRO A 83 6.86 0.49 2.64
C PRO A 83 5.75 -0.28 1.92
N LYS A 84 5.73 -0.21 0.58
CA LYS A 84 4.70 -0.78 -0.30
C LYS A 84 4.31 -2.25 0.00
N ARG A 85 5.22 -3.06 0.55
CA ARG A 85 5.03 -4.50 0.84
C ARG A 85 4.64 -4.83 2.29
N ASN A 86 4.74 -3.88 3.21
CA ASN A 86 4.48 -4.11 4.64
C ASN A 86 3.52 -3.08 5.25
N SER A 87 2.85 -2.29 4.39
CA SER A 87 1.76 -1.41 4.75
C SER A 87 0.58 -2.20 5.32
N TYR A 88 -0.07 -1.61 6.33
CA TYR A 88 -1.44 -1.90 6.72
C TYR A 88 -2.11 -0.56 7.03
N TYR A 89 -3.44 -0.58 7.18
CA TYR A 89 -4.24 0.63 7.27
C TYR A 89 -4.96 0.71 8.63
N GLU A 90 -5.41 1.92 8.97
CA GLU A 90 -6.28 2.16 10.11
C GLU A 90 -7.32 3.21 9.75
N THR A 91 -8.54 3.01 10.28
CA THR A 91 -9.55 4.06 10.33
C THR A 91 -9.40 4.84 11.63
N THR A 92 -9.21 6.16 11.53
CA THR A 92 -9.15 7.03 12.70
C THR A 92 -10.39 7.93 12.79
N ASN A 93 -10.51 8.67 13.90
CA ASN A 93 -11.57 9.65 14.08
C ASN A 93 -11.61 10.65 12.91
N LEU A 94 -12.78 11.24 12.65
CA LEU A 94 -13.03 12.18 11.54
C LEU A 94 -12.14 13.43 11.51
N LYS A 95 -11.27 13.65 12.50
CA LYS A 95 -10.46 14.88 12.65
C LYS A 95 -9.74 15.28 11.36
N ASN A 96 -9.22 14.32 10.59
CA ASN A 96 -8.46 14.59 9.35
C ASN A 96 -9.32 14.72 8.08
N VAL A 97 -10.65 14.54 8.16
CA VAL A 97 -11.54 14.59 6.97
C VAL A 97 -12.88 15.30 7.23
N VAL A 98 -13.12 15.77 8.46
CA VAL A 98 -14.38 16.38 8.88
C VAL A 98 -14.70 17.62 8.05
N ASN A 99 -13.68 18.42 7.76
CA ASN A 99 -13.80 19.69 7.04
C ASN A 99 -13.72 19.53 5.51
N TRP A 100 -13.57 18.30 5.00
CA TRP A 100 -13.42 18.06 3.58
C TRP A 100 -14.78 18.04 2.90
N LEU A 101 -14.89 18.77 1.80
CA LEU A 101 -15.94 18.57 0.81
C LEU A 101 -15.47 17.49 -0.18
N ILE A 102 -16.22 16.40 -0.28
CA ILE A 102 -15.79 15.23 -1.05
C ILE A 102 -16.71 15.02 -2.26
N PRO A 103 -16.20 15.16 -3.50
CA PRO A 103 -16.92 14.78 -4.69
C PRO A 103 -16.91 13.26 -4.87
N VAL A 104 -18.08 12.64 -4.82
CA VAL A 104 -18.28 11.19 -4.96
C VAL A 104 -18.97 10.92 -6.29
N SER A 105 -18.23 10.35 -7.24
CA SER A 105 -18.85 9.81 -8.45
C SER A 105 -19.55 8.49 -8.14
N ALA A 106 -20.74 8.28 -8.67
CA ALA A 106 -21.47 7.02 -8.52
C ALA A 106 -22.17 6.61 -9.82
N VAL A 107 -22.12 5.32 -10.12
CA VAL A 107 -22.84 4.64 -11.20
C VAL A 107 -23.78 3.63 -10.57
N LEU A 108 -25.06 3.72 -10.93
CA LEU A 108 -26.12 2.86 -10.40
C LEU A 108 -26.57 1.89 -11.50
N TRP A 109 -26.97 0.69 -11.11
CA TRP A 109 -27.45 -0.34 -12.03
C TRP A 109 -28.62 0.10 -12.94
N THR A 110 -29.46 1.04 -12.50
CA THR A 110 -30.59 1.59 -13.26
C THR A 110 -30.15 2.44 -14.46
N ASN A 111 -28.91 2.90 -14.49
CA ASN A 111 -28.34 3.73 -15.56
C ASN A 111 -27.18 3.00 -16.26
N PRO A 112 -27.44 1.92 -17.02
CA PRO A 112 -26.40 1.11 -17.66
C PRO A 112 -25.88 1.68 -18.99
N THR A 113 -26.47 2.77 -19.53
CA THR A 113 -25.92 3.48 -20.70
C THR A 113 -24.51 3.97 -20.39
N PRO A 114 -23.58 3.95 -21.34
CA PRO A 114 -22.16 3.71 -21.06
C PRO A 114 -21.55 4.76 -20.13
N GLN A 115 -21.60 4.46 -18.84
CA GLN A 115 -20.69 4.90 -17.77
C GLN A 115 -20.55 6.42 -17.57
N THR A 116 -21.61 7.22 -17.72
CA THR A 116 -21.61 8.59 -17.19
C THR A 116 -21.97 8.57 -15.70
N PRO A 117 -21.02 8.83 -14.77
CA PRO A 117 -21.33 8.82 -13.35
C PRO A 117 -22.15 10.05 -12.96
N SER A 118 -23.11 9.87 -12.05
CA SER A 118 -23.67 11.00 -11.30
C SER A 118 -22.67 11.43 -10.23
N ILE A 119 -22.56 12.73 -9.98
CA ILE A 119 -21.66 13.27 -8.96
C ILE A 119 -22.48 13.75 -7.77
N TYR A 120 -22.12 13.22 -6.60
CA TYR A 120 -22.66 13.60 -5.30
C TYR A 120 -21.57 14.33 -4.51
N PHE A 121 -21.96 15.15 -3.54
CA PHE A 121 -21.03 15.86 -2.68
C PHE A 121 -21.35 15.55 -1.22
N ILE A 122 -20.33 15.14 -0.46
CA ILE A 122 -20.42 15.02 0.99
C ILE A 122 -19.88 16.32 1.60
N ASP A 123 -20.78 17.14 2.14
CA ASP A 123 -20.46 18.47 2.68
C ASP A 123 -19.53 18.41 3.91
N PRO A 124 -18.74 19.47 4.16
CA PRO A 124 -18.00 19.64 5.41
C PRO A 124 -18.93 19.53 6.63
N GLY A 125 -18.45 18.89 7.71
CA GLY A 125 -19.24 18.65 8.93
C GLY A 125 -20.27 17.52 8.81
N THR A 126 -20.62 17.09 7.59
CA THR A 126 -21.53 15.96 7.37
C THR A 126 -20.77 14.64 7.39
N SER A 127 -21.24 13.67 8.19
CA SER A 127 -20.67 12.32 8.24
C SER A 127 -21.44 11.32 7.37
N ASN A 128 -22.74 11.51 7.16
CA ASN A 128 -23.59 10.58 6.40
C ASN A 128 -24.38 11.33 5.32
N VAL A 129 -24.40 10.76 4.11
CA VAL A 129 -25.27 11.20 3.01
C VAL A 129 -26.09 10.01 2.55
N GLN A 130 -27.40 10.18 2.45
CA GLN A 130 -28.30 9.17 1.88
C GLN A 130 -28.76 9.62 0.50
N VAL A 131 -28.66 8.72 -0.47
CA VAL A 131 -29.17 8.90 -1.82
C VAL A 131 -30.38 8.00 -1.99
N SER A 132 -31.55 8.59 -2.18
CA SER A 132 -32.77 7.87 -2.52
C SER A 132 -32.74 7.43 -3.98
N LEU A 133 -33.08 6.18 -4.21
CA LEU A 133 -33.23 5.63 -5.55
C LEU A 133 -34.72 5.63 -5.93
N ALA A 134 -35.01 5.85 -7.22
CA ALA A 134 -36.35 5.66 -7.74
C ALA A 134 -36.65 4.15 -7.77
N GLY A 135 -37.21 3.63 -6.67
CA GLY A 135 -37.56 2.22 -6.48
C GLY A 135 -36.50 1.39 -5.75
N THR A 136 -36.80 0.11 -5.60
CA THR A 136 -35.97 -0.84 -4.86
C THR A 136 -34.76 -1.29 -5.69
N PHE A 137 -33.62 -1.48 -5.02
CA PHE A 137 -32.50 -2.22 -5.60
C PHE A 137 -32.96 -3.63 -6.03
N PRO A 138 -32.74 -4.03 -7.29
CA PRO A 138 -32.89 -5.39 -7.73
C PRO A 138 -31.88 -6.24 -6.99
N VAL A 139 -32.22 -7.52 -6.86
CA VAL A 139 -31.37 -8.54 -6.28
C VAL A 139 -29.95 -8.49 -6.87
N ASN A 140 -29.83 -8.27 -8.18
CA ASN A 140 -28.56 -8.21 -8.90
C ASN A 140 -28.08 -6.78 -9.23
N GLY A 141 -28.80 -5.75 -8.78
CA GLY A 141 -28.39 -4.37 -9.00
C GLY A 141 -27.18 -4.04 -8.15
N TRP A 142 -26.23 -3.26 -8.67
CA TRP A 142 -25.06 -2.76 -7.94
C TRP A 142 -25.02 -1.23 -7.94
N ALA A 143 -24.25 -0.66 -7.01
CA ALA A 143 -23.95 0.77 -6.94
C ALA A 143 -22.44 0.93 -6.78
N LEU A 144 -21.79 1.48 -7.80
CA LEU A 144 -20.34 1.63 -7.85
C LEU A 144 -19.98 3.10 -7.63
N LEU A 145 -19.24 3.36 -6.57
CA LEU A 145 -18.66 4.67 -6.31
C LEU A 145 -17.22 4.74 -6.80
N ASN A 146 -16.77 5.97 -7.06
CA ASN A 146 -15.41 6.28 -7.48
C ASN A 146 -14.99 5.49 -8.75
N LEU A 147 -15.84 5.55 -9.79
CA LEU A 147 -15.61 4.91 -11.09
C LEU A 147 -14.17 5.20 -11.59
N GLU A 148 -13.46 4.15 -12.01
CA GLU A 148 -12.05 4.20 -12.46
C GLU A 148 -11.03 4.74 -11.43
N GLY A 149 -11.43 4.96 -10.17
CA GLY A 149 -10.55 5.47 -9.13
C GLY A 149 -10.13 6.92 -9.31
N LYS A 150 -10.95 7.76 -9.97
CA LYS A 150 -10.63 9.17 -10.25
C LYS A 150 -10.57 10.03 -8.98
N GLY A 151 -11.37 9.73 -7.97
CA GLY A 151 -11.39 10.45 -6.69
C GLY A 151 -10.31 9.94 -5.73
N MET A 152 -9.69 10.87 -4.98
CA MET A 152 -8.76 10.55 -3.89
C MET A 152 -9.53 10.10 -2.64
N MET A 153 -10.09 8.91 -2.72
CA MET A 153 -10.83 8.26 -1.64
C MET A 153 -10.78 6.75 -1.79
N ARG A 154 -11.00 6.03 -0.70
CA ARG A 154 -11.34 4.61 -0.70
C ARG A 154 -12.84 4.44 -0.54
N VAL A 155 -13.37 3.35 -1.07
CA VAL A 155 -14.76 2.97 -0.86
C VAL A 155 -14.80 1.59 -0.25
N ASN A 156 -15.45 1.47 0.90
CA ASN A 156 -15.83 0.19 1.48
C ASN A 156 -17.30 -0.05 1.16
N TYR A 157 -17.67 -1.27 0.81
CA TYR A 157 -19.05 -1.65 0.55
C TYR A 157 -19.51 -2.73 1.52
N ASP A 158 -20.82 -2.84 1.70
CA ASP A 158 -21.40 -3.99 2.39
C ASP A 158 -21.09 -5.32 1.67
N VAL A 159 -21.26 -6.42 2.40
CA VAL A 159 -21.00 -7.79 1.93
C VAL A 159 -21.76 -8.11 0.64
N VAL A 160 -23.02 -7.70 0.53
CA VAL A 160 -23.87 -7.96 -0.64
C VAL A 160 -23.28 -7.31 -1.89
N SER A 161 -22.86 -6.04 -1.77
CA SER A 161 -22.23 -5.29 -2.85
C SER A 161 -20.92 -5.91 -3.29
N TRP A 162 -20.06 -6.33 -2.36
CA TRP A 162 -18.82 -7.03 -2.70
C TRP A 162 -19.07 -8.32 -3.47
N MET A 163 -20.08 -9.11 -3.08
CA MET A 163 -20.44 -10.34 -3.80
C MET A 163 -21.05 -10.05 -5.17
N LEU A 164 -21.81 -8.96 -5.31
CA LEU A 164 -22.29 -8.53 -6.63
C LEU A 164 -21.15 -8.07 -7.54
N PHE A 165 -20.12 -7.41 -7.00
CA PHE A 165 -18.93 -7.06 -7.77
C PHE A 165 -18.09 -8.27 -8.15
N ARG A 166 -18.08 -9.33 -7.33
CA ARG A 166 -17.50 -10.62 -7.72
C ARG A 166 -18.21 -11.18 -8.95
N ASP A 167 -19.54 -11.23 -8.90
CA ASP A 167 -20.36 -11.87 -9.94
C ASP A 167 -20.41 -11.05 -11.24
N ASN A 168 -20.32 -9.72 -11.14
CA ASN A 168 -20.38 -8.80 -12.28
C ASN A 168 -19.02 -8.20 -12.65
N GLY A 169 -17.93 -8.62 -12.00
CA GLY A 169 -16.63 -7.93 -12.06
C GLY A 169 -16.15 -7.68 -13.47
N MET A 170 -16.29 -8.68 -14.35
CA MET A 170 -15.84 -8.64 -15.74
C MET A 170 -16.59 -7.60 -16.61
N ALA A 171 -17.74 -7.09 -16.16
CA ALA A 171 -18.46 -6.02 -16.86
C ALA A 171 -17.83 -4.63 -16.63
N PHE A 172 -17.01 -4.46 -15.60
CA PHE A 172 -16.36 -3.19 -15.29
C PHE A 172 -15.06 -3.00 -16.07
N SER A 173 -14.64 -1.74 -16.28
CA SER A 173 -13.35 -1.44 -16.89
C SER A 173 -12.17 -1.95 -16.05
N PRO A 174 -11.00 -2.24 -16.64
CA PRO A 174 -9.84 -2.73 -15.89
C PRO A 174 -9.39 -1.76 -14.78
N ALA A 175 -9.51 -0.45 -15.01
CA ALA A 175 -9.21 0.56 -13.99
C ALA A 175 -10.16 0.48 -12.79
N THR A 176 -11.45 0.26 -13.04
CA THR A 176 -12.46 0.07 -11.98
C THR A 176 -12.20 -1.21 -11.19
N ARG A 177 -11.94 -2.33 -11.86
CA ARG A 177 -11.62 -3.61 -11.19
C ARG A 177 -10.35 -3.49 -10.34
N ALA A 178 -9.31 -2.82 -10.84
CA ALA A 178 -8.09 -2.54 -10.08
C ALA A 178 -8.38 -1.69 -8.83
N LYS A 179 -9.27 -0.70 -8.94
CA LYS A 179 -9.68 0.12 -7.79
C LYS A 179 -10.44 -0.71 -6.76
N LEU A 180 -11.39 -1.53 -7.18
CA LEU A 180 -12.15 -2.43 -6.30
C LEU A 180 -11.23 -3.39 -5.55
N VAL A 181 -10.30 -4.05 -6.25
CA VAL A 181 -9.29 -4.92 -5.62
C VAL A 181 -8.45 -4.15 -4.61
N SER A 182 -7.95 -2.97 -4.98
CA SER A 182 -7.14 -2.17 -4.08
C SER A 182 -7.91 -1.71 -2.84
N ASP A 183 -9.21 -1.41 -2.96
CA ASP A 183 -10.06 -0.98 -1.85
C ASP A 183 -10.47 -2.15 -0.95
N ALA A 184 -10.73 -3.34 -1.52
CA ALA A 184 -11.03 -4.55 -0.76
C ALA A 184 -9.85 -4.94 0.17
N PHE A 185 -8.62 -4.93 -0.34
CA PHE A 185 -7.44 -5.14 0.51
C PHE A 185 -7.28 -4.07 1.57
N ALA A 186 -7.38 -2.79 1.19
CA ALA A 186 -7.14 -1.69 2.12
C ALA A 186 -8.14 -1.72 3.28
N THR A 187 -9.43 -1.95 2.99
CA THR A 187 -10.50 -1.97 4.00
C THR A 187 -10.41 -3.19 4.91
N ALA A 188 -10.07 -4.37 4.38
CA ALA A 188 -9.81 -5.56 5.22
C ALA A 188 -8.58 -5.39 6.10
N GLU A 189 -7.51 -4.78 5.59
CA GLU A 189 -6.31 -4.45 6.37
C GLU A 189 -6.60 -3.42 7.48
N ALA A 190 -7.57 -2.53 7.29
CA ALA A 190 -7.99 -1.56 8.30
C ALA A 190 -8.95 -2.14 9.37
N ALA A 191 -9.34 -3.41 9.26
CA ALA A 191 -10.28 -4.08 10.16
C ALA A 191 -11.57 -3.25 10.39
N THR A 192 -12.12 -2.65 9.33
CA THR A 192 -13.35 -1.85 9.44
C THR A 192 -14.54 -2.75 9.78
N ALA A 193 -15.51 -2.23 10.54
CA ALA A 193 -16.62 -3.03 11.08
C ALA A 193 -17.42 -3.83 10.03
N ASP A 194 -17.43 -3.36 8.77
CA ASP A 194 -18.18 -3.98 7.66
C ASP A 194 -17.28 -4.69 6.61
N SER A 195 -15.94 -4.69 6.78
CA SER A 195 -15.01 -5.35 5.86
C SER A 195 -14.22 -6.45 6.57
N SER A 196 -14.42 -7.69 6.14
CA SER A 196 -13.69 -8.86 6.63
C SER A 196 -12.79 -9.43 5.53
N TRP A 197 -11.72 -10.11 5.93
CA TRP A 197 -10.90 -10.91 5.03
C TRP A 197 -11.69 -12.02 4.35
N ILE A 198 -12.70 -12.58 5.02
CA ILE A 198 -13.64 -13.53 4.39
C ILE A 198 -14.36 -12.87 3.21
N THR A 199 -14.85 -11.64 3.37
CA THR A 199 -15.53 -10.90 2.30
C THR A 199 -14.56 -10.53 1.18
N THR A 200 -13.38 -10.04 1.53
CA THR A 200 -12.34 -9.66 0.55
C THR A 200 -11.86 -10.87 -0.25
N LEU A 201 -11.54 -11.99 0.39
CA LEU A 201 -11.12 -13.21 -0.30
C LEU A 201 -12.27 -13.84 -1.09
N GLY A 202 -13.51 -13.77 -0.58
CA GLY A 202 -14.70 -14.15 -1.33
C GLY A 202 -14.92 -13.30 -2.59
N PHE A 203 -14.65 -11.99 -2.52
CA PHE A 203 -14.72 -11.10 -3.68
C PHE A 203 -13.63 -11.44 -4.71
N LEU A 204 -12.39 -11.62 -4.25
CA LEU A 204 -11.23 -11.84 -5.11
C LEU A 204 -11.29 -13.14 -5.94
N THR A 205 -12.26 -14.03 -5.72
CA THR A 205 -12.44 -15.22 -6.58
C THR A 205 -12.78 -14.86 -8.03
N TYR A 206 -13.29 -13.65 -8.32
CA TYR A 206 -13.48 -13.21 -9.70
C TYR A 206 -12.17 -13.20 -10.51
N LEU A 207 -11.00 -13.11 -9.84
CA LEU A 207 -9.68 -13.14 -10.47
C LEU A 207 -9.43 -14.41 -11.29
N ASP A 208 -10.16 -15.51 -11.03
CA ASP A 208 -10.15 -16.72 -11.84
C ASP A 208 -10.43 -16.44 -13.33
N ASN A 209 -11.07 -15.31 -13.65
CA ASN A 209 -11.39 -14.87 -15.01
C ASN A 209 -10.65 -13.60 -15.47
N GLU A 210 -9.77 -13.05 -14.63
CA GLU A 210 -9.08 -11.80 -14.93
C GLU A 210 -7.89 -11.99 -15.88
N THR A 211 -7.73 -11.09 -16.83
CA THR A 211 -6.67 -11.14 -17.86
C THR A 211 -5.93 -9.82 -18.05
N GLU A 212 -6.28 -8.78 -17.31
CA GLU A 212 -5.74 -7.44 -17.48
C GLU A 212 -4.69 -7.11 -16.42
N LEU A 213 -3.68 -6.32 -16.81
CA LEU A 213 -2.55 -5.99 -15.96
C LEU A 213 -2.95 -5.23 -14.68
N ALA A 214 -3.79 -4.19 -14.80
CA ALA A 214 -4.05 -3.29 -13.69
C ALA A 214 -4.72 -3.99 -12.48
N PRO A 215 -5.77 -4.83 -12.67
CA PRO A 215 -6.34 -5.61 -11.57
C PRO A 215 -5.36 -6.61 -10.97
N TRP A 216 -4.57 -7.31 -11.79
CA TRP A 216 -3.54 -8.23 -11.31
C TRP A 216 -2.44 -7.53 -10.52
N GLN A 217 -2.02 -6.32 -10.90
CA GLN A 217 -1.07 -5.54 -10.12
C GLN A 217 -1.62 -5.16 -8.75
N ALA A 218 -2.89 -4.76 -8.67
CA ALA A 218 -3.54 -4.49 -7.40
C ALA A 218 -3.63 -5.76 -6.53
N ALA A 219 -4.01 -6.89 -7.14
CA ALA A 219 -4.16 -8.18 -6.48
C ALA A 219 -2.83 -8.70 -5.93
N LEU A 220 -1.79 -8.75 -6.76
CA LEU A 220 -0.45 -9.20 -6.38
C LEU A 220 0.23 -8.24 -5.38
N GLY A 221 -0.12 -6.96 -5.41
CA GLY A 221 0.27 -6.02 -4.37
C GLY A 221 -0.30 -6.40 -3.01
N GLY A 222 -1.61 -6.69 -2.94
CA GLY A 222 -2.27 -7.19 -1.73
C GLY A 222 -1.75 -8.56 -1.28
N MET A 223 -1.59 -9.50 -2.21
CA MET A 223 -0.99 -10.81 -1.97
C MET A 223 0.38 -10.70 -1.29
N ARG A 224 1.29 -9.85 -1.82
CA ARG A 224 2.62 -9.67 -1.24
C ARG A 224 2.58 -9.04 0.14
N ARG A 225 1.61 -8.14 0.41
CA ARG A 225 1.39 -7.60 1.76
C ARG A 225 0.88 -8.65 2.73
N MET A 226 -0.01 -9.53 2.29
CA MET A 226 -0.44 -10.69 3.09
C MET A 226 0.73 -11.63 3.40
N TRP A 227 1.49 -11.99 2.36
CA TRP A 227 2.65 -12.87 2.49
C TRP A 227 3.69 -12.35 3.49
N SER A 228 3.88 -11.02 3.55
CA SER A 228 4.89 -10.40 4.42
C SER A 228 4.65 -10.52 5.91
N TRP A 229 3.47 -10.95 6.34
CA TRP A 229 3.21 -11.29 7.73
C TRP A 229 2.75 -12.73 7.92
N ILE A 230 2.08 -13.36 6.94
CA ILE A 230 1.68 -14.77 7.02
C ILE A 230 2.91 -15.66 7.19
N TYR A 231 3.97 -15.40 6.41
CA TYR A 231 5.22 -16.16 6.50
C TYR A 231 5.80 -16.13 7.92
N GLU A 232 5.84 -14.94 8.52
CA GLU A 232 6.39 -14.69 9.86
C GLU A 232 5.61 -15.38 10.99
N THR A 233 4.33 -15.72 10.78
CA THR A 233 3.54 -16.43 11.80
C THR A 233 4.05 -17.84 12.08
N ASN A 234 4.86 -18.41 11.18
CA ASN A 234 5.28 -19.82 11.21
C ASN A 234 4.11 -20.82 11.28
N ASN A 235 2.89 -20.39 10.97
CA ASN A 235 1.71 -21.24 10.93
C ASN A 235 1.63 -21.96 9.57
N LYS A 236 2.14 -23.20 9.52
CA LYS A 236 2.18 -24.00 8.28
C LYS A 236 0.80 -24.21 7.64
N THR A 237 -0.26 -24.33 8.42
CA THR A 237 -1.63 -24.49 7.90
C THR A 237 -2.10 -23.21 7.20
N LEU A 238 -1.86 -22.05 7.82
CA LEU A 238 -2.17 -20.74 7.23
C LEU A 238 -1.36 -20.50 5.96
N THR A 239 -0.05 -20.75 6.01
CA THR A 239 0.86 -20.65 4.86
C THR A 239 0.41 -21.57 3.71
N GLY A 240 0.06 -22.82 4.00
CA GLY A 240 -0.44 -23.76 3.00
C GLY A 240 -1.74 -23.29 2.36
N SER A 241 -2.72 -22.85 3.17
CA SER A 241 -3.99 -22.32 2.68
C SER A 241 -3.81 -21.08 1.82
N PHE A 242 -2.84 -20.21 2.17
CA PHE A 242 -2.49 -19.04 1.40
C PHE A 242 -1.93 -19.42 0.02
N VAL A 243 -0.99 -20.36 -0.03
CA VAL A 243 -0.38 -20.82 -1.28
C VAL A 243 -1.44 -21.43 -2.19
N THR A 244 -2.27 -22.35 -1.69
CA THR A 244 -3.35 -22.98 -2.45
C THR A 244 -4.32 -21.96 -3.01
N TYR A 245 -4.81 -21.03 -2.16
CA TYR A 245 -5.76 -20.01 -2.59
C TYR A 245 -5.21 -19.17 -3.75
N TRP A 246 -3.96 -18.69 -3.65
CA TRP A 246 -3.39 -17.83 -4.69
C TRP A 246 -2.96 -18.60 -5.94
N GLU A 247 -2.49 -19.84 -5.79
CA GLU A 247 -2.23 -20.73 -6.92
C GLU A 247 -3.50 -20.94 -7.76
N ASP A 248 -4.65 -21.21 -7.12
CA ASP A 248 -5.93 -21.39 -7.81
C ASP A 248 -6.32 -20.15 -8.65
N ARG A 249 -6.17 -18.95 -8.08
CA ARG A 249 -6.49 -17.68 -8.77
C ARG A 249 -5.56 -17.44 -9.95
N LEU A 250 -4.28 -17.77 -9.80
CA LEU A 250 -3.24 -17.48 -10.81
C LEU A 250 -3.17 -18.54 -11.92
N MET A 251 -3.59 -19.78 -11.65
CA MET A 251 -3.33 -20.92 -12.54
C MET A 251 -3.82 -20.69 -13.98
N LYS A 252 -5.05 -20.17 -14.15
CA LYS A 252 -5.63 -19.96 -15.49
C LYS A 252 -4.86 -18.90 -16.29
N VAL A 253 -4.54 -17.76 -15.67
CA VAL A 253 -3.78 -16.69 -16.33
C VAL A 253 -2.33 -17.10 -16.57
N TYR A 254 -1.71 -17.84 -15.65
CA TYR A 254 -0.38 -18.41 -15.81
C TYR A 254 -0.30 -19.35 -17.01
N ASN A 255 -1.24 -20.29 -17.13
CA ASN A 255 -1.30 -21.23 -18.26
C ASN A 255 -1.55 -20.52 -19.60
N LYS A 256 -2.32 -19.43 -19.60
CA LYS A 256 -2.57 -18.62 -20.80
C LYS A 256 -1.31 -17.87 -21.26
N LEU A 257 -0.55 -17.30 -20.33
CA LEU A 257 0.63 -16.49 -20.64
C LEU A 257 1.88 -17.33 -20.91
N GLY A 258 1.99 -18.47 -20.24
CA GLY A 258 3.14 -19.36 -20.30
C GLY A 258 4.44 -18.73 -19.77
N THR A 259 5.54 -19.46 -19.92
CA THR A 259 6.89 -19.01 -19.53
C THR A 259 7.82 -18.83 -20.72
N GLN A 260 7.33 -19.03 -21.94
CA GLN A 260 8.10 -18.89 -23.17
C GLN A 260 7.74 -17.56 -23.82
N GLY A 261 8.75 -16.70 -23.99
CA GLY A 261 8.63 -15.46 -24.74
C GLY A 261 8.28 -15.69 -26.19
N ASN A 262 7.47 -14.81 -26.77
CA ASN A 262 7.63 -14.56 -28.19
C ASN A 262 9.01 -13.91 -28.31
N ASN A 263 9.93 -14.51 -29.07
CA ASN A 263 11.28 -13.97 -29.31
C ASN A 263 11.25 -12.68 -30.15
N ASP A 264 10.12 -11.96 -30.17
CA ASP A 264 9.86 -10.72 -30.90
C ASP A 264 10.32 -9.47 -30.15
N GLY A 265 10.92 -9.63 -28.96
CA GLY A 265 11.39 -8.54 -28.12
C GLY A 265 10.28 -7.79 -27.37
N ARG A 266 9.02 -8.25 -27.42
CA ARG A 266 7.92 -7.62 -26.69
C ARG A 266 8.05 -7.89 -25.19
N ASN A 267 7.95 -6.82 -24.41
CA ASN A 267 7.84 -6.88 -22.96
C ASN A 267 6.37 -7.13 -22.60
N ASP A 268 6.07 -8.20 -21.84
CA ASP A 268 4.76 -8.46 -21.28
C ASP A 268 4.80 -8.29 -19.74
N PRO A 269 4.38 -7.12 -19.22
CA PRO A 269 4.34 -6.88 -17.79
C PRO A 269 3.45 -7.82 -17.01
N LEU A 270 2.33 -8.29 -17.59
CA LEU A 270 1.41 -9.17 -16.90
C LEU A 270 2.04 -10.55 -16.73
N ARG A 271 2.63 -11.08 -17.80
CA ARG A 271 3.37 -12.36 -17.73
C ARG A 271 4.48 -12.31 -16.70
N ARG A 272 5.27 -11.23 -16.66
CA ARG A 272 6.30 -11.06 -15.63
C ARG A 272 5.73 -11.13 -14.22
N GLU A 273 4.66 -10.39 -13.93
CA GLU A 273 4.05 -10.34 -12.60
C GLU A 273 3.45 -11.69 -12.18
N VAL A 274 2.71 -12.35 -13.09
CA VAL A 274 2.04 -13.64 -12.84
C VAL A 274 3.06 -14.77 -12.67
N VAL A 275 4.06 -14.86 -13.56
CA VAL A 275 5.12 -15.89 -13.46
C VAL A 275 5.96 -15.67 -12.20
N ALA A 276 6.31 -14.43 -11.86
CA ALA A 276 7.00 -14.14 -10.61
C ALA A 276 6.19 -14.59 -9.39
N ALA A 277 4.90 -14.27 -9.34
CA ALA A 277 4.01 -14.68 -8.26
C ALA A 277 3.95 -16.21 -8.10
N MET A 278 3.76 -16.95 -9.19
CA MET A 278 3.71 -18.43 -9.17
C MET A 278 5.02 -19.05 -8.64
N CYS A 279 6.16 -18.51 -9.07
CA CYS A 279 7.48 -18.98 -8.60
C CYS A 279 7.81 -18.56 -7.17
N ASP A 280 7.26 -17.43 -6.70
CA ASP A 280 7.40 -16.98 -5.31
C ASP A 280 6.53 -17.79 -4.35
N LEU A 281 5.36 -18.25 -4.80
CA LEU A 281 4.52 -19.23 -4.09
C LEU A 281 5.12 -20.66 -4.07
N GLY A 282 6.18 -20.91 -4.84
CA GLY A 282 6.84 -22.21 -4.90
C GLY A 282 6.17 -23.24 -5.82
N VAL A 283 5.26 -22.81 -6.71
CA VAL A 283 4.54 -23.71 -7.62
C VAL A 283 5.54 -24.46 -8.51
N THR A 284 5.48 -25.80 -8.48
CA THR A 284 6.49 -26.68 -9.09
C THR A 284 6.64 -26.48 -10.59
N SER A 285 5.54 -26.25 -11.31
CA SER A 285 5.57 -25.99 -12.76
C SER A 285 6.36 -24.72 -13.09
N CYS A 286 6.25 -23.69 -12.27
CA CYS A 286 7.01 -22.46 -12.42
C CYS A 286 8.48 -22.65 -12.04
N THR A 287 8.74 -23.14 -10.83
CA THR A 287 10.10 -23.22 -10.29
C THR A 287 10.99 -24.14 -11.11
N THR A 288 10.47 -25.29 -11.57
CA THR A 288 11.20 -26.24 -12.43
C THR A 288 11.52 -25.63 -13.79
N ASN A 289 10.51 -25.02 -14.44
CA ASN A 289 10.67 -24.43 -15.77
C ASN A 289 11.69 -23.27 -15.75
N LEU A 290 11.57 -22.36 -14.79
CA LEU A 290 12.47 -21.21 -14.70
C LEU A 290 13.88 -21.60 -14.25
N THR A 291 14.04 -22.66 -13.45
CA THR A 291 15.36 -23.22 -13.15
C THR A 291 16.03 -23.77 -14.40
N SER A 292 15.29 -24.50 -15.25
CA SER A 292 15.81 -24.98 -16.53
C SER A 292 16.20 -23.83 -17.45
N GLN A 293 15.38 -22.77 -17.55
CA GLN A 293 15.73 -21.57 -18.31
C GLN A 293 16.99 -20.87 -17.78
N TYR A 294 17.16 -20.80 -16.46
CA TYR A 294 18.35 -20.25 -15.84
C TYR A 294 19.60 -21.08 -16.18
N GLN A 295 19.52 -22.40 -16.09
CA GLN A 295 20.62 -23.30 -16.46
C GLN A 295 21.00 -23.15 -17.93
N ASN A 296 20.02 -23.10 -18.83
CA ASN A 296 20.27 -22.88 -20.26
C ASN A 296 20.94 -21.52 -20.51
N MET A 297 20.55 -20.48 -19.77
CA MET A 297 21.18 -19.16 -19.85
C MET A 297 22.64 -19.19 -19.40
N VAL A 298 22.93 -19.80 -18.25
CA VAL A 298 24.30 -19.90 -17.70
C VAL A 298 25.20 -20.74 -18.62
N ASN A 299 24.66 -21.80 -19.22
CA ASN A 299 25.34 -22.65 -20.18
C ASN A 299 25.39 -22.05 -21.60
N GLN A 300 24.90 -20.81 -21.79
CA GLN A 300 24.88 -20.11 -23.08
C GLN A 300 24.10 -20.86 -24.18
N ILE A 301 23.15 -21.71 -23.80
CA ILE A 301 22.28 -22.47 -24.72
C ILE A 301 21.16 -21.58 -25.25
N SER A 302 20.49 -20.82 -24.39
CA SER A 302 19.39 -19.92 -24.77
C SER A 302 19.26 -18.75 -23.80
N LYS A 303 18.90 -17.57 -24.32
CA LYS A 303 18.60 -16.40 -23.49
C LYS A 303 17.11 -16.38 -23.10
N PRO A 304 16.76 -16.11 -21.83
CA PRO A 304 15.38 -15.88 -21.43
C PRO A 304 14.77 -14.67 -22.14
N SER A 305 13.44 -14.65 -22.26
CA SER A 305 12.74 -13.51 -22.81
C SER A 305 12.96 -12.24 -21.97
N THR A 306 12.94 -11.07 -22.62
CA THR A 306 13.28 -9.79 -21.97
C THR A 306 12.43 -9.50 -20.73
N ASP A 307 11.14 -9.83 -20.77
CA ASP A 307 10.19 -9.62 -19.69
C ASP A 307 10.36 -10.60 -18.52
N LEU A 308 10.76 -11.85 -18.78
CA LEU A 308 10.97 -12.88 -17.75
C LEU A 308 12.41 -12.95 -17.25
N PHE A 309 13.33 -12.23 -17.88
CA PHE A 309 14.75 -12.27 -17.55
C PHE A 309 15.02 -12.12 -16.04
N SER A 310 14.43 -11.10 -15.40
CA SER A 310 14.61 -10.87 -13.96
C SER A 310 14.04 -12.01 -13.11
N VAL A 311 12.91 -12.57 -13.52
CA VAL A 311 12.24 -13.67 -12.80
C VAL A 311 13.05 -14.96 -12.90
N VAL A 312 13.55 -15.27 -14.10
CA VAL A 312 14.40 -16.45 -14.37
C VAL A 312 15.69 -16.38 -13.57
N VAL A 313 16.40 -15.24 -13.60
CA VAL A 313 17.61 -15.05 -12.81
C VAL A 313 17.33 -15.26 -11.35
N CYS A 314 16.35 -14.54 -10.79
CA CYS A 314 16.08 -14.63 -9.36
C CYS A 314 15.66 -16.04 -8.93
N ASN A 315 14.82 -16.73 -9.71
CA ASN A 315 14.42 -18.11 -9.44
C ASN A 315 15.63 -19.06 -9.44
N GLY A 316 16.54 -18.92 -10.40
CA GLY A 316 17.78 -19.71 -10.44
C GLY A 316 18.68 -19.48 -9.23
N LEU A 317 18.75 -18.23 -8.75
CA LEU A 317 19.54 -17.86 -7.58
C LEU A 317 18.96 -18.39 -6.26
N LYS A 318 17.67 -18.77 -6.19
CA LYS A 318 17.07 -19.37 -4.99
C LYS A 318 17.80 -20.66 -4.55
N GLY A 319 18.36 -21.41 -5.49
CA GLY A 319 19.10 -22.66 -5.24
C GLY A 319 20.53 -22.49 -4.71
N ILE A 320 21.02 -21.26 -4.57
CA ILE A 320 22.34 -20.99 -4.01
C ILE A 320 22.30 -21.21 -2.49
N THR A 321 23.28 -21.96 -1.98
CA THR A 321 23.35 -22.35 -0.57
C THR A 321 24.67 -21.99 0.11
N THR A 322 25.71 -21.64 -0.66
CA THR A 322 27.05 -21.36 -0.12
C THR A 322 27.53 -19.93 -0.39
N GLU A 323 28.48 -19.48 0.44
CA GLU A 323 29.19 -18.21 0.26
C GLU A 323 29.93 -18.13 -1.08
N GLN A 324 30.57 -19.23 -1.50
CA GLN A 324 31.36 -19.27 -2.72
C GLN A 324 30.46 -19.07 -3.95
N GLN A 325 29.31 -19.76 -3.99
CA GLN A 325 28.32 -19.60 -5.05
C GLN A 325 27.79 -18.15 -5.12
N TRP A 326 27.44 -17.56 -3.98
CA TRP A 326 26.98 -16.17 -3.91
C TRP A 326 28.03 -15.19 -4.43
N THR A 327 29.29 -15.38 -4.00
CA THR A 327 30.41 -14.56 -4.44
C THR A 327 30.63 -14.69 -5.96
N SER A 328 30.54 -15.90 -6.52
CA SER A 328 30.62 -16.10 -7.98
C SER A 328 29.52 -15.35 -8.72
N VAL A 329 28.29 -15.32 -8.20
CA VAL A 329 27.18 -14.56 -8.79
C VAL A 329 27.44 -13.06 -8.76
N TYR A 330 27.94 -12.53 -7.64
CA TYR A 330 28.36 -11.13 -7.57
C TYR A 330 29.44 -10.82 -8.60
N GLN A 331 30.49 -11.64 -8.71
CA GLN A 331 31.57 -11.40 -9.68
C GLN A 331 31.05 -11.44 -11.12
N LEU A 332 30.18 -12.42 -11.41
CA LEU A 332 29.62 -12.62 -12.74
C LEU A 332 28.71 -11.47 -13.14
N TYR A 333 27.69 -11.14 -12.35
CA TYR A 333 26.70 -10.15 -12.76
C TYR A 333 27.14 -8.74 -12.43
N VAL A 334 27.65 -8.50 -11.20
CA VAL A 334 27.97 -7.16 -10.72
C VAL A 334 29.30 -6.64 -11.22
N LYS A 335 30.39 -7.36 -10.94
CA LYS A 335 31.73 -6.84 -11.23
C LYS A 335 32.10 -6.91 -12.71
N SER A 336 31.79 -8.01 -13.39
CA SER A 336 32.20 -8.19 -14.79
C SER A 336 31.39 -7.34 -15.78
N GLY A 337 30.31 -6.70 -15.32
CA GLY A 337 29.43 -5.91 -16.18
C GLY A 337 28.64 -6.74 -17.19
N LYS A 338 28.61 -8.08 -17.05
CA LYS A 338 27.80 -9.01 -17.86
C LYS A 338 26.30 -8.91 -17.52
N TRP A 339 25.82 -7.69 -17.47
CA TRP A 339 24.44 -7.34 -17.29
C TRP A 339 23.70 -7.50 -18.62
N TYR A 340 22.64 -8.30 -18.62
CA TYR A 340 21.81 -8.46 -19.82
C TYR A 340 20.85 -7.28 -20.05
N SER A 341 20.76 -6.33 -19.08
CA SER A 341 20.05 -5.04 -19.21
C SER A 341 20.50 -4.03 -18.14
N GLN A 342 20.35 -2.73 -18.43
CA GLN A 342 20.54 -1.63 -17.47
C GLN A 342 19.64 -1.77 -16.24
N SER A 343 18.43 -2.31 -16.42
CA SER A 343 17.49 -2.57 -15.32
C SER A 343 18.04 -3.61 -14.34
N LEU A 344 18.76 -4.62 -14.83
CA LEU A 344 19.43 -5.61 -13.97
C LEU A 344 20.52 -4.97 -13.14
N MET A 345 21.34 -4.11 -13.77
CA MET A 345 22.39 -3.36 -13.08
C MET A 345 21.81 -2.46 -11.98
N ASN A 346 20.71 -1.76 -12.27
CA ASN A 346 20.05 -0.89 -11.31
C ASN A 346 19.37 -1.67 -10.16
N SER A 347 19.09 -2.96 -10.34
CA SER A 347 18.35 -3.80 -9.37
C SER A 347 19.20 -4.93 -8.77
N HIS A 348 20.53 -4.84 -8.86
CA HIS A 348 21.46 -5.88 -8.41
C HIS A 348 21.24 -6.31 -6.95
N TYR A 349 20.88 -5.38 -6.06
CA TYR A 349 20.52 -5.66 -4.67
C TYR A 349 19.44 -6.74 -4.55
N GLY A 350 18.39 -6.65 -5.38
CA GLY A 350 17.27 -7.58 -5.36
C GLY A 350 17.66 -8.99 -5.80
N PHE A 351 18.57 -9.11 -6.78
CA PHE A 351 19.06 -10.41 -7.27
C PHE A 351 19.95 -11.10 -6.24
N LEU A 352 20.85 -10.33 -5.61
CA LEU A 352 21.75 -10.85 -4.58
C LEU A 352 21.00 -11.29 -3.32
N ALA A 353 19.80 -10.77 -3.10
CA ALA A 353 18.90 -11.22 -2.04
C ALA A 353 18.07 -12.47 -2.42
N CYS A 354 18.14 -12.99 -3.66
CA CYS A 354 17.29 -14.11 -4.13
C CYS A 354 17.56 -15.49 -3.53
N PRO A 355 18.75 -15.84 -2.98
CA PRO A 355 18.94 -17.11 -2.31
C PRO A 355 17.89 -17.37 -1.23
N ALA A 356 17.38 -18.60 -1.15
CA ALA A 356 16.42 -19.00 -0.12
C ALA A 356 17.11 -19.35 1.21
N SER A 357 18.40 -19.74 1.17
CA SER A 357 19.19 -20.06 2.37
C SER A 357 19.70 -18.79 3.06
N SER A 358 19.75 -18.81 4.40
CA SER A 358 20.32 -17.73 5.19
C SER A 358 21.84 -17.62 5.07
N THR A 359 22.56 -18.66 4.65
CA THR A 359 24.03 -18.64 4.55
C THR A 359 24.55 -17.64 3.50
N PRO A 360 24.06 -17.65 2.25
CA PRO A 360 24.35 -16.59 1.27
C PRO A 360 23.92 -15.19 1.73
N ILE A 361 22.82 -15.08 2.47
CA ILE A 361 22.33 -13.79 2.98
C ILE A 361 23.23 -13.26 4.10
N ASN A 362 23.73 -14.11 4.99
CA ASN A 362 24.74 -13.74 5.98
C ASN A 362 26.05 -13.28 5.30
N THR A 363 26.45 -13.93 4.20
CA THR A 363 27.57 -13.46 3.37
C THR A 363 27.30 -12.04 2.88
N TYR A 364 26.11 -11.80 2.34
CA TYR A 364 25.71 -10.49 1.86
C TYR A 364 25.76 -9.44 3.00
N LEU A 365 25.19 -9.75 4.16
CA LEU A 365 25.19 -8.88 5.34
C LEU A 365 26.60 -8.60 5.90
N ASN A 366 27.48 -9.60 5.95
CA ASN A 366 28.88 -9.42 6.33
C ASN A 366 29.58 -8.38 5.45
N ILE A 367 29.35 -8.45 4.14
CA ILE A 367 29.94 -7.51 3.18
C ILE A 367 29.38 -6.10 3.40
N VAL A 368 28.05 -5.94 3.49
CA VAL A 368 27.43 -4.61 3.54
C VAL A 368 27.50 -3.93 4.90
N LEU A 369 27.49 -4.69 6.00
CA LEU A 369 27.41 -4.15 7.37
C LEU A 369 28.72 -4.23 8.14
N LEU A 370 29.57 -5.23 7.87
CA LEU A 370 30.89 -5.36 8.51
C LEU A 370 32.04 -4.92 7.58
N LYS A 371 31.74 -4.66 6.31
CA LYS A 371 32.72 -4.26 5.28
C LYS A 371 33.87 -5.27 5.13
N THR A 372 33.60 -6.56 5.28
CA THR A 372 34.59 -7.63 5.06
C THR A 372 35.22 -7.57 3.66
N GLN A 373 34.50 -6.99 2.70
CA GLN A 373 34.97 -6.68 1.34
C GLN A 373 34.55 -5.26 0.94
N SER A 374 35.15 -4.27 1.59
CA SER A 374 34.80 -2.83 1.53
C SER A 374 34.70 -2.20 0.13
N MET A 375 35.24 -2.83 -0.91
CA MET A 375 35.15 -2.36 -2.30
C MET A 375 33.87 -2.81 -3.04
N MET A 376 33.06 -3.70 -2.45
CA MET A 376 31.88 -4.23 -3.14
C MET A 376 30.65 -3.32 -3.05
N PHE A 377 30.46 -2.62 -1.92
CA PHE A 377 29.32 -1.73 -1.72
C PHE A 377 29.78 -0.40 -1.13
N GLN A 378 29.31 0.68 -1.72
CA GLN A 378 29.50 2.05 -1.23
C GLN A 378 28.49 2.39 -0.12
N ALA A 379 28.75 3.47 0.62
CA ALA A 379 27.94 3.83 1.79
C ALA A 379 26.45 4.10 1.45
N ASP A 380 26.19 4.75 0.31
CA ASP A 380 24.84 5.03 -0.20
C ASP A 380 24.10 3.77 -0.69
N GLN A 381 24.82 2.65 -0.84
CA GLN A 381 24.29 1.37 -1.30
C GLN A 381 23.88 0.43 -0.14
N VAL A 382 24.28 0.73 1.09
CA VAL A 382 24.01 -0.12 2.27
C VAL A 382 22.51 -0.25 2.55
N VAL A 383 21.79 0.86 2.63
CA VAL A 383 20.34 0.84 2.93
C VAL A 383 19.55 0.16 1.81
N PRO A 384 19.75 0.46 0.50
CA PRO A 384 19.12 -0.29 -0.59
C PRO A 384 19.38 -1.80 -0.55
N ALA A 385 20.61 -2.21 -0.22
CA ALA A 385 20.98 -3.63 -0.10
C ALA A 385 20.21 -4.32 1.03
N VAL A 386 20.25 -3.74 2.24
CA VAL A 386 19.54 -4.29 3.41
C VAL A 386 18.03 -4.32 3.16
N LYS A 387 17.48 -3.26 2.56
CA LYS A 387 16.07 -3.18 2.18
C LYS A 387 15.66 -4.28 1.20
N ALA A 388 16.51 -4.61 0.22
CA ALA A 388 16.25 -5.67 -0.75
C ALA A 388 16.19 -7.07 -0.11
N ILE A 389 17.02 -7.30 0.92
CA ILE A 389 16.98 -8.53 1.73
C ILE A 389 15.70 -8.56 2.57
N LEU A 390 15.45 -7.48 3.31
CA LEU A 390 14.31 -7.32 4.20
C LEU A 390 12.94 -7.37 3.47
N ASP A 391 12.92 -6.97 2.21
CA ASP A 391 11.75 -7.08 1.32
C ASP A 391 11.31 -8.53 1.02
N ARG A 392 12.08 -9.51 1.52
CA ARG A 392 11.77 -10.94 1.53
C ARG A 392 11.47 -11.40 2.95
N PRO A 393 10.24 -11.88 3.22
CA PRO A 393 9.86 -12.33 4.56
C PRO A 393 10.78 -13.44 5.09
N GLU A 394 11.24 -14.34 4.22
CA GLU A 394 12.19 -15.40 4.59
C GLU A 394 13.51 -14.92 5.21
N HIS A 395 13.86 -13.64 5.05
CA HIS A 395 15.12 -13.07 5.54
C HIS A 395 14.96 -12.04 6.65
N VAL A 396 13.75 -11.71 7.10
CA VAL A 396 13.54 -10.71 8.17
C VAL A 396 14.24 -11.13 9.46
N ASP A 397 14.06 -12.37 9.89
CA ASP A 397 14.74 -12.93 11.06
C ASP A 397 16.27 -13.00 10.87
N THR A 398 16.73 -13.31 9.66
CA THR A 398 18.18 -13.35 9.36
C THR A 398 18.80 -11.95 9.52
N VAL A 399 18.16 -10.91 8.99
CA VAL A 399 18.67 -9.53 9.10
C VAL A 399 18.60 -9.03 10.54
N LEU A 400 17.48 -9.28 11.23
CA LEU A 400 17.29 -8.86 12.62
C LEU A 400 18.33 -9.53 13.53
N SER A 401 18.45 -10.85 13.45
CA SER A 401 19.40 -11.62 14.26
C SER A 401 20.84 -11.19 14.00
N PHE A 402 21.21 -11.01 12.72
CA PHE A 402 22.52 -10.48 12.33
C PHE A 402 22.80 -9.12 12.96
N PHE A 403 21.87 -8.17 12.84
CA PHE A 403 22.05 -6.80 13.36
C PHE A 403 22.25 -6.81 14.89
N VAL A 404 21.44 -7.59 15.61
CA VAL A 404 21.50 -7.68 17.07
C VAL A 404 22.80 -8.36 17.53
N GLN A 405 23.16 -9.49 16.93
CA GLN A 405 24.34 -10.26 17.31
C GLN A 405 25.65 -9.54 16.98
N ASN A 406 25.69 -8.79 15.87
CA ASN A 406 26.91 -8.13 15.39
C ASN A 406 26.98 -6.65 15.73
N GLN A 407 26.10 -6.11 16.59
CA GLN A 407 26.02 -4.67 16.85
C GLN A 407 27.37 -4.06 17.28
N ALA A 408 28.23 -4.82 17.96
CA ALA A 408 29.60 -4.42 18.32
C ALA A 408 30.58 -4.33 17.15
N ALA A 409 30.40 -5.16 16.14
CA ALA A 409 31.29 -5.28 14.99
C ALA A 409 30.81 -4.47 13.77
N LEU A 410 29.61 -3.88 13.81
CA LEU A 410 29.07 -3.07 12.70
C LEU A 410 30.06 -1.98 12.29
N ASN A 411 30.45 -1.99 11.01
CA ASN A 411 31.42 -1.07 10.42
C ASN A 411 30.72 -0.01 9.53
N ILE A 412 29.63 0.55 10.06
CA ILE A 412 28.79 1.55 9.42
C ILE A 412 28.48 2.68 10.40
N THR A 413 28.18 3.87 9.86
CA THR A 413 27.87 5.05 10.69
C THR A 413 26.61 4.85 11.51
N GLU A 414 26.48 5.59 12.60
CA GLU A 414 25.29 5.55 13.45
C GLU A 414 24.02 5.92 12.67
N ASP A 415 24.09 6.91 11.77
CA ASP A 415 22.97 7.29 10.90
C ASP A 415 22.48 6.12 10.05
N LEU A 416 23.39 5.33 9.48
CA LEU A 416 23.04 4.13 8.72
C LEU A 416 22.42 3.05 9.62
N GLN A 417 22.94 2.88 10.85
CA GLN A 417 22.34 1.95 11.82
C GLN A 417 20.90 2.36 12.16
N VAL A 418 20.65 3.66 12.37
CA VAL A 418 19.32 4.20 12.63
C VAL A 418 18.37 3.95 11.45
N GLU A 419 18.81 4.17 10.22
CA GLU A 419 18.00 3.88 9.02
C GLU A 419 17.71 2.37 8.88
N ILE A 420 18.69 1.51 9.14
CA ILE A 420 18.48 0.05 9.13
C ILE A 420 17.47 -0.38 10.20
N VAL A 421 17.55 0.16 11.41
CA VAL A 421 16.58 -0.12 12.48
C VAL A 421 15.17 0.31 12.08
N LYS A 422 15.01 1.45 11.37
CA LYS A 422 13.72 1.85 10.81
C LYS A 422 13.21 0.82 9.79
N GLU A 423 14.06 0.37 8.86
CA GLU A 423 13.68 -0.63 7.86
C GLU A 423 13.35 -2.00 8.48
N ILE A 424 14.07 -2.43 9.52
CA ILE A 424 13.75 -3.63 10.32
C ILE A 424 12.39 -3.45 11.00
N GLY A 425 12.18 -2.34 11.71
CA GLY A 425 10.95 -2.07 12.44
C GLY A 425 9.69 -2.07 11.56
N GLN A 426 9.81 -1.66 10.31
CA GLN A 426 8.72 -1.71 9.34
C GLN A 426 8.32 -3.14 8.92
N ARG A 427 9.19 -4.14 9.16
CA ARG A 427 8.99 -5.52 8.72
C ARG A 427 8.73 -6.53 9.82
N MET A 428 9.10 -6.19 11.05
CA MET A 428 8.75 -6.99 12.22
C MET A 428 7.24 -7.20 12.31
N SER A 429 6.86 -8.46 12.48
CA SER A 429 5.47 -8.93 12.49
C SER A 429 5.16 -9.82 13.70
N THR A 430 6.16 -10.19 14.52
CA THR A 430 5.97 -11.06 15.69
C THR A 430 6.46 -10.42 16.99
N ALA A 431 5.91 -10.87 18.12
CA ALA A 431 6.38 -10.46 19.46
C ALA A 431 7.84 -10.87 19.71
N ASN A 432 8.28 -12.02 19.19
CA ASN A 432 9.65 -12.49 19.33
C ASN A 432 10.66 -11.56 18.63
N GLN A 433 10.32 -11.06 17.44
CA GLN A 433 11.15 -10.07 16.74
C GLN A 433 11.27 -8.78 17.53
N VAL A 434 10.17 -8.31 18.11
CA VAL A 434 10.16 -7.11 18.98
C VAL A 434 11.08 -7.30 20.19
N LEU A 435 10.95 -8.43 20.89
CA LEU A 435 11.79 -8.74 22.05
C LEU A 435 13.27 -8.85 21.68
N MET A 436 13.58 -9.46 20.53
CA MET A 436 14.95 -9.57 20.03
C MET A 436 15.56 -8.20 19.72
N LEU A 437 14.80 -7.27 19.10
CA LEU A 437 15.32 -5.92 18.87
C LEU A 437 15.50 -5.13 20.18
N GLN A 438 14.57 -5.28 21.12
CA GLN A 438 14.62 -4.61 22.42
C GLN A 438 15.77 -5.09 23.31
N SER A 439 16.27 -6.32 23.12
CA SER A 439 17.38 -6.85 23.92
C SER A 439 18.66 -6.01 23.79
N LEU A 440 18.82 -5.24 22.70
CA LEU A 440 19.92 -4.29 22.53
C LEU A 440 19.91 -3.18 23.60
N ASN A 441 18.74 -2.65 23.96
CA ASN A 441 18.63 -1.62 24.99
C ASN A 441 18.90 -2.16 26.41
N ASN A 442 18.70 -3.46 26.62
CA ASN A 442 18.96 -4.12 27.90
C ASN A 442 20.37 -4.73 27.98
N SER A 443 21.17 -4.58 26.91
CA SER A 443 22.55 -5.06 26.91
C SER A 443 23.41 -4.21 27.83
N THR A 444 24.52 -4.77 28.32
CA THR A 444 25.51 -4.02 29.13
C THR A 444 26.25 -2.94 28.33
N ARG A 445 25.97 -2.83 27.03
CA ARG A 445 26.60 -1.87 26.13
C ARG A 445 25.81 -0.57 26.09
N ALA A 446 26.49 0.55 26.32
CA ALA A 446 25.90 1.87 26.14
C ALA A 446 25.64 2.12 24.64
N LEU A 447 24.36 2.20 24.25
CA LEU A 447 23.93 2.69 22.94
C LEU A 447 23.84 4.22 22.96
N SER A 448 23.98 4.85 21.80
CA SER A 448 23.69 6.28 21.67
C SER A 448 22.19 6.55 21.93
N PRO A 449 21.83 7.75 22.42
CA PRO A 449 20.43 8.13 22.58
C PRO A 449 19.62 8.06 21.27
N THR A 450 20.24 8.39 20.13
CA THR A 450 19.60 8.38 18.81
C THR A 450 19.23 6.96 18.39
N LEU A 451 20.19 6.03 18.50
CA LEU A 451 19.97 4.63 18.15
C LEU A 451 18.98 3.96 19.10
N ALA A 452 19.09 4.21 20.41
CA ALA A 452 18.14 3.72 21.40
C ALA A 452 16.70 4.22 21.11
N SER A 453 16.54 5.49 20.73
CA SER A 453 15.25 6.05 20.33
C SER A 453 14.70 5.40 19.06
N ALA A 454 15.54 5.12 18.07
CA ALA A 454 15.15 4.42 16.85
C ALA A 454 14.67 2.99 17.16
N ILE A 455 15.36 2.27 18.04
CA ILE A 455 14.98 0.93 18.51
C ILE A 455 13.62 0.95 19.20
N VAL A 456 13.38 1.90 20.10
CA VAL A 456 12.09 2.03 20.80
C VAL A 456 10.94 2.29 19.81
N LYS A 457 11.15 3.16 18.82
CA LYS A 457 10.14 3.45 17.78
C LYS A 457 9.87 2.21 16.90
N ALA A 458 10.91 1.52 16.46
CA ALA A 458 10.82 0.30 15.68
C ALA A 458 10.09 -0.81 16.45
N ALA A 459 10.42 -1.00 17.73
CA ALA A 459 9.75 -1.95 18.61
C ALA A 459 8.26 -1.62 18.77
N ALA A 460 7.91 -0.35 19.02
CA ALA A 460 6.51 0.07 19.14
C ALA A 460 5.71 -0.20 17.85
N MET A 461 6.31 0.01 16.67
CA MET A 461 5.69 -0.34 15.39
C MET A 461 5.48 -1.86 15.25
N GLY A 462 6.49 -2.67 15.57
CA GLY A 462 6.40 -4.13 15.55
C GLY A 462 5.32 -4.66 16.49
N THR A 463 5.22 -4.11 17.71
CA THR A 463 4.17 -4.48 18.68
C THR A 463 2.78 -4.21 18.13
N LYS A 464 2.55 -3.04 17.53
CA LYS A 464 1.27 -2.71 16.91
C LYS A 464 0.92 -3.67 15.77
N LYS A 465 1.88 -3.97 14.89
CA LYS A 465 1.66 -4.90 13.79
C LYS A 465 1.37 -6.32 14.28
N ALA A 466 2.11 -6.82 15.28
CA ALA A 466 1.87 -8.13 15.88
C ALA A 466 0.47 -8.24 16.51
N ALA A 467 0.01 -7.19 17.21
CA ALA A 467 -1.34 -7.14 17.76
C ALA A 467 -2.41 -7.14 16.67
N TRP A 468 -2.20 -6.38 15.58
CA TRP A 468 -3.09 -6.37 14.42
C TRP A 468 -3.15 -7.76 13.75
N ILE A 469 -2.02 -8.43 13.53
CA ILE A 469 -1.98 -9.80 12.97
C ILE A 469 -2.79 -10.75 13.85
N ALA A 470 -2.63 -10.66 15.17
CA ALA A 470 -3.37 -11.51 16.11
C ALA A 470 -4.90 -11.36 15.98
N GLN A 471 -5.37 -10.17 15.61
CA GLN A 471 -6.80 -9.88 15.40
C GLN A 471 -7.32 -10.42 14.07
N VAL A 472 -6.52 -10.39 13.00
CA VAL A 472 -7.00 -10.70 11.63
C VAL A 472 -6.69 -12.12 11.16
N GLN A 473 -5.72 -12.82 11.77
CA GLN A 473 -5.22 -14.10 11.26
C GLN A 473 -6.28 -15.20 11.13
N ASP A 474 -7.26 -15.28 12.06
CA ASP A 474 -8.33 -16.29 12.01
C ASP A 474 -9.31 -16.02 10.86
N ASP A 475 -9.70 -14.75 10.69
CA ASP A 475 -10.58 -14.31 9.61
C ASP A 475 -9.93 -14.53 8.23
N VAL A 476 -8.61 -14.29 8.13
CA VAL A 476 -7.82 -14.65 6.93
C VAL A 476 -7.81 -16.16 6.71
N ALA A 477 -7.52 -16.95 7.74
CA ALA A 477 -7.48 -18.41 7.64
C ALA A 477 -8.80 -18.97 7.11
N ARG A 478 -9.93 -18.49 7.64
CA ARG A 478 -11.28 -18.86 7.21
C ARG A 478 -11.60 -18.42 5.78
N GLY A 479 -11.21 -17.20 5.42
CA GLY A 479 -11.44 -16.69 4.07
C GLY A 479 -10.64 -17.46 3.00
N LEU A 480 -9.41 -17.86 3.32
CA LEU A 480 -8.55 -18.63 2.41
C LEU A 480 -9.12 -20.02 2.09
N VAL A 481 -9.87 -20.63 3.02
CA VAL A 481 -10.54 -21.92 2.81
C VAL A 481 -11.98 -21.80 2.31
N GLY A 482 -12.40 -20.60 1.88
CA GLY A 482 -13.70 -20.39 1.23
C GLY A 482 -14.89 -20.27 2.18
N ALA A 483 -14.68 -19.82 3.42
CA ALA A 483 -15.80 -19.50 4.30
C ALA A 483 -16.76 -18.49 3.65
N THR A 484 -18.06 -18.66 3.86
CA THR A 484 -19.06 -17.75 3.30
C THR A 484 -19.09 -16.44 4.08
N PRO A 485 -19.06 -15.27 3.42
CA PRO A 485 -19.26 -13.99 4.07
C PRO A 485 -20.62 -13.94 4.78
N THR A 486 -20.62 -13.61 6.06
CA THR A 486 -21.86 -13.41 6.83
C THR A 486 -22.39 -12.01 6.56
N ILE A 487 -23.67 -11.90 6.17
CA ILE A 487 -24.36 -10.62 6.10
C ILE A 487 -24.65 -10.20 7.55
N PRO A 488 -24.15 -9.05 8.03
CA PRO A 488 -24.52 -8.55 9.35
C PRO A 488 -26.05 -8.42 9.42
N PRO A 489 -26.69 -8.81 10.54
CA PRO A 489 -28.14 -8.64 10.67
C PRO A 489 -28.47 -7.16 10.46
N THR A 490 -29.39 -6.88 9.53
CA THR A 490 -29.91 -5.53 9.22
C THR A 490 -30.68 -5.01 10.43
N GLY A 491 -29.95 -4.50 11.43
CA GLY A 491 -30.50 -3.93 12.64
C GLY A 491 -30.58 -2.42 12.51
N GLY A 492 -31.79 -1.88 12.37
CA GLY A 492 -32.04 -0.46 12.54
C GLY A 492 -31.59 -0.02 13.94
N THR A 493 -30.52 0.75 14.02
CA THR A 493 -30.09 1.39 15.26
C THR A 493 -30.52 2.84 15.25
N THR A 494 -31.64 3.11 15.91
CA THR A 494 -31.90 4.41 16.53
C THR A 494 -30.73 4.66 17.49
N ALA A 495 -29.88 5.62 17.18
CA ALA A 495 -28.78 6.03 18.04
C ALA A 495 -29.37 6.51 19.38
N THR A 496 -29.17 5.73 20.44
CA THR A 496 -29.52 6.15 21.80
C THR A 496 -28.41 7.10 22.26
N THR A 497 -28.74 8.38 22.36
CA THR A 497 -27.89 9.43 22.93
C THR A 497 -27.77 9.23 24.44
N THR A 498 -26.71 8.56 24.89
CA THR A 498 -26.29 8.63 26.30
C THR A 498 -25.46 9.89 26.51
N GLN A 499 -26.10 10.91 27.08
CA GLN A 499 -25.48 12.13 27.60
C GLN A 499 -24.70 11.80 28.89
N PRO A 500 -23.45 12.27 29.08
CA PRO A 500 -22.76 12.09 30.36
C PRO A 500 -23.26 13.12 31.38
N THR A 501 -23.81 12.64 32.48
CA THR A 501 -24.07 13.38 33.71
C THR A 501 -22.75 13.75 34.40
N GLY A 502 -22.46 15.04 34.54
CA GLY A 502 -21.39 15.55 35.40
C GLY A 502 -21.89 15.82 36.83
N PRO A 503 -21.05 15.67 37.87
CA PRO A 503 -21.44 15.97 39.24
C PRO A 503 -21.33 17.47 39.57
N THR A 504 -22.24 17.89 40.44
CA THR A 504 -22.51 19.25 40.93
C THR A 504 -21.54 19.77 42.02
N GLY A 505 -21.14 21.05 41.88
CA GLY A 505 -21.01 22.04 42.97
C GLY A 505 -19.59 22.51 43.37
N PRO A 506 -19.40 23.68 44.02
CA PRO A 506 -20.22 24.91 44.04
C PRO A 506 -19.43 26.22 43.73
N THR A 507 -20.20 27.30 43.64
CA THR A 507 -19.91 28.71 43.34
C THR A 507 -18.96 29.46 44.29
N GLY A 508 -18.17 30.40 43.73
CA GLY A 508 -17.55 31.55 44.43
C GLY A 508 -16.73 32.45 43.49
N PRO A 509 -16.82 33.80 43.54
CA PRO A 509 -16.28 34.71 42.52
C PRO A 509 -14.94 35.35 42.92
N THR A 510 -14.04 35.59 41.96
CA THR A 510 -12.94 36.56 42.15
C THR A 510 -12.44 37.15 40.83
N THR A 511 -12.60 38.46 40.72
CA THR A 511 -11.90 39.38 39.82
C THR A 511 -10.41 39.49 40.16
N SER A 512 -9.51 39.51 39.16
CA SER A 512 -8.25 40.27 39.21
C SER A 512 -7.49 40.26 37.87
N THR A 513 -7.03 41.46 37.54
CA THR A 513 -6.18 42.02 36.47
C THR A 513 -4.85 41.32 36.09
N THR A 514 -4.55 41.31 34.77
CA THR A 514 -3.31 41.71 33.99
C THR A 514 -1.92 41.26 34.53
N PRO A 515 -0.85 40.95 33.73
CA PRO A 515 -0.54 41.44 32.37
C PRO A 515 0.10 40.44 31.36
N ALA A 516 0.20 40.89 30.11
CA ALA A 516 1.00 40.27 29.05
C ALA A 516 2.51 40.25 29.35
N PRO A 517 3.25 39.30 28.76
CA PRO A 517 4.60 39.60 28.30
C PRO A 517 4.89 39.16 26.86
N SER A 518 5.39 40.15 26.11
CA SER A 518 6.56 40.14 25.23
C SER A 518 6.80 38.98 24.25
N THR A 519 6.66 39.37 22.99
CA THR A 519 7.35 38.91 21.78
C THR A 519 8.84 38.55 21.98
N THR A 520 9.22 37.35 21.55
CA THR A 520 10.53 37.12 20.91
C THR A 520 10.41 35.93 19.96
N SER A 521 10.22 36.25 18.68
CA SER A 521 10.25 35.31 17.57
C SER A 521 11.70 34.95 17.23
N LYS A 522 12.03 33.65 17.26
CA LYS A 522 13.14 33.07 16.48
C LYS A 522 12.55 32.22 15.36
N PRO A 523 13.13 32.20 14.15
CA PRO A 523 12.44 31.84 12.92
C PRO A 523 12.26 30.32 12.82
N GLY A 524 11.00 29.91 12.71
CA GLY A 524 10.64 28.60 12.19
C GLY A 524 10.93 28.56 10.69
N SER A 525 11.65 27.52 10.27
CA SER A 525 11.94 27.18 8.89
C SER A 525 10.66 27.17 8.04
N ALA A 526 10.56 28.12 7.11
CA ALA A 526 9.59 28.06 6.03
C ALA A 526 9.96 26.87 5.13
N SER A 527 9.21 25.78 5.23
CA SER A 527 9.23 24.71 4.23
C SER A 527 8.48 25.20 3.00
N THR A 528 9.23 25.66 1.99
CA THR A 528 8.76 25.98 0.65
C THR A 528 8.27 24.69 -0.02
N PHE A 529 6.96 24.47 -0.08
CA PHE A 529 6.39 23.32 -0.77
C PHE A 529 6.26 23.63 -2.26
N ALA A 530 7.25 23.18 -3.03
CA ALA A 530 7.19 23.15 -4.50
C ALA A 530 5.90 22.47 -4.98
N VAL A 531 5.33 22.92 -6.10
CA VAL A 531 4.16 22.29 -6.73
C VAL A 531 4.46 20.81 -7.00
N SER A 532 3.85 19.94 -6.18
CA SER A 532 4.07 18.51 -6.27
C SER A 532 3.29 17.90 -7.45
N ALA A 533 3.79 16.78 -8.00
CA ALA A 533 3.05 15.99 -9.00
C ALA A 533 1.65 15.55 -8.50
N VAL A 534 1.47 15.44 -7.18
CA VAL A 534 0.18 15.16 -6.54
C VAL A 534 -0.79 16.29 -6.78
N THR A 535 -0.39 17.55 -6.60
CA THR A 535 -1.24 18.73 -6.80
C THR A 535 -1.73 18.83 -8.26
N LEU A 536 -0.89 18.45 -9.22
CA LEU A 536 -1.21 18.41 -10.66
C LEU A 536 -2.21 17.30 -11.03
N VAL A 537 -1.99 16.08 -10.51
CA VAL A 537 -2.91 14.95 -10.71
C VAL A 537 -4.28 15.23 -10.08
N MET A 538 -4.31 15.89 -8.92
CA MET A 538 -5.54 16.23 -8.21
C MET A 538 -6.40 17.25 -8.95
N ALA A 539 -5.79 18.31 -9.51
CA ALA A 539 -6.50 19.24 -10.38
C ALA A 539 -7.08 18.54 -11.62
N PHE A 540 -6.37 17.54 -12.15
CA PHE A 540 -6.81 16.72 -13.28
C PHE A 540 -8.02 15.85 -12.99
N CYS A 541 -8.04 15.20 -11.83
CA CYS A 541 -9.16 14.39 -11.40
C CYS A 541 -10.41 15.23 -11.11
N LEU A 542 -10.28 16.36 -10.41
CA LEU A 542 -11.41 17.22 -10.05
C LEU A 542 -12.10 17.84 -11.26
N VAL A 543 -11.34 18.35 -12.25
CA VAL A 543 -11.94 18.92 -13.46
C VAL A 543 -12.65 17.87 -14.32
N LYS A 544 -12.13 16.63 -14.37
CA LYS A 544 -12.80 15.51 -15.05
C LYS A 544 -14.05 15.01 -14.33
N ILE A 545 -14.21 15.33 -13.05
CA ILE A 545 -15.40 14.97 -12.26
C ILE A 545 -16.49 16.03 -12.45
N THR A 546 -16.13 17.30 -12.64
CA THR A 546 -17.09 18.42 -12.78
C THR A 546 -17.45 18.80 -14.23
N GLN A 547 -16.86 18.16 -15.23
CA GLN A 547 -17.18 18.29 -16.66
C GLN A 547 -17.71 16.96 -17.18
#